data_AF-A0A7U5YKB0-F1
#
_entry.id   AF-A0A7U5YKB0-F1
#
_cell.length_a   1.000
_cell.length_b   1.000
_cell.length_c   1.000
_cell.angle_alpha   90.00
_cell.angle_beta   90.00
_cell.angle_gamma   90.00
#
_symmetry.space_group_name_H-M   'P 1'
#
loop_
_entity.id
_entity.type
_entity.pdbx_description
1 polymer ?
#
loop_
_entity_poly.entity_id
_entity_poly.type
_entity_poly.pdbx_seq_one_letter_code
_entity_poly.pdbx_strand_id
1 'polypeptide(L)'
;MKVKANKNIHSATSSHTLKVGLTANSTGYTRSNKIVVVGPSEAEVTGIIALLQHDGFQVCQGKGVKLDADDLLIVTLSTVPLLGWWRYLEYLHMLKRKGKYQMLAIIPTALKEIMLRQSICPIIEGGGTLAQLHNALLAAAETWKKGILPRINRGKSTPDRKLTAGQARAIYKLLEGKYIDSKTQYSQRYLALERLGFSGTAQFSLFTAGIGNVIQRQNFIF
;
A
#
# COMPACT_ATOMS: atom_id res chain seq x y z
N MET A 1 41.10 -9.97 75.88
CA MET A 1 39.92 -10.85 76.07
C MET A 1 39.85 -11.79 74.87
N LYS A 2 40.27 -13.07 75.01
CA LYS A 2 39.43 -14.30 74.90
C LYS A 2 38.27 -14.14 73.90
N VAL A 3 38.10 -14.91 72.82
CA VAL A 3 37.86 -16.38 72.68
C VAL A 3 38.11 -16.74 71.18
N LYS A 4 39.02 -17.66 70.79
CA LYS A 4 38.96 -19.15 70.68
C LYS A 4 38.05 -19.74 69.57
N ALA A 5 38.71 -20.38 68.57
CA ALA A 5 38.37 -21.59 67.78
C ALA A 5 36.97 -21.69 67.10
N ASN A 6 36.78 -22.25 65.90
CA ASN A 6 37.19 -23.57 65.37
C ASN A 6 36.85 -23.57 63.84
N LYS A 7 37.68 -24.12 62.92
CA LYS A 7 37.58 -25.48 62.35
C LYS A 7 36.14 -25.88 61.99
N ASN A 8 35.77 -26.39 60.82
CA ASN A 8 36.40 -27.16 59.73
C ASN A 8 35.18 -27.57 58.84
N ILE A 9 35.23 -27.84 57.53
CA ILE A 9 35.23 -29.19 56.94
C ILE A 9 34.67 -29.08 55.49
N HIS A 10 35.47 -29.57 54.53
CA HIS A 10 35.18 -30.18 53.19
C HIS A 10 34.25 -29.45 52.18
N SER A 11 34.43 -29.50 50.86
CA SER A 11 35.20 -30.39 49.99
C SER A 11 35.29 -29.76 48.58
N ALA A 12 36.34 -30.15 47.85
CA ALA A 12 36.67 -29.71 46.51
C ALA A 12 35.56 -29.90 45.46
N THR A 13 35.49 -28.99 44.49
CA THR A 13 35.17 -29.40 43.11
C THR A 13 35.88 -28.51 42.10
N SER A 14 36.71 -29.15 41.29
CA SER A 14 37.40 -28.64 40.12
C SER A 14 36.48 -27.81 39.22
N SER A 15 36.87 -26.59 38.89
CA SER A 15 36.25 -25.83 37.79
C SER A 15 37.27 -25.70 36.66
N HIS A 16 37.20 -26.66 35.74
CA HIS A 16 37.84 -26.61 34.44
C HIS A 16 37.45 -25.29 33.73
N THR A 17 38.43 -24.40 33.57
CA THR A 17 38.41 -23.37 32.53
C THR A 17 38.49 -24.05 31.17
N LEU A 18 37.35 -24.19 30.50
CA LEU A 18 37.29 -24.36 29.06
C LEU A 18 36.76 -23.05 28.46
N LYS A 19 37.69 -22.30 27.86
CA LYS A 19 37.39 -21.28 26.87
C LYS A 19 36.64 -21.96 25.72
N VAL A 20 35.36 -21.66 25.55
CA VAL A 20 34.64 -21.95 24.30
C VAL A 20 34.33 -20.60 23.67
N GLY A 21 34.85 -20.42 22.46
CA GLY A 21 35.03 -19.14 21.80
C GLY A 21 33.73 -18.41 21.50
N LEU A 22 33.85 -17.08 21.47
CA LEU A 22 33.00 -16.25 20.64
C LEU A 22 33.19 -16.69 19.19
N THR A 23 32.39 -17.65 18.73
CA THR A 23 32.10 -17.77 17.32
C THR A 23 31.13 -16.66 16.98
N ALA A 24 31.64 -15.68 16.23
CA ALA A 24 30.82 -14.74 15.50
C ALA A 24 29.82 -15.55 14.65
N ASN A 25 28.61 -15.70 15.15
CA ASN A 25 27.51 -16.21 14.35
C ASN A 25 27.17 -15.10 13.36
N SER A 26 27.77 -15.25 12.18
CA SER A 26 27.29 -14.78 10.89
C SER A 26 25.94 -14.10 11.00
N THR A 27 25.93 -12.78 10.78
CA THR A 27 24.74 -12.02 10.44
C THR A 27 24.18 -12.60 9.14
N GLY A 28 23.45 -13.71 9.24
CA GLY A 28 22.39 -13.98 8.30
C GLY A 28 21.46 -12.80 8.42
N TYR A 29 21.38 -11.98 7.38
CA TYR A 29 20.29 -11.02 7.25
C TYR A 29 19.02 -11.81 7.50
N THR A 30 18.38 -11.63 8.66
CA THR A 30 17.07 -12.18 8.91
C THR A 30 16.20 -11.60 7.82
N ARG A 31 15.83 -12.47 6.88
CA ARG A 31 15.02 -12.14 5.74
C ARG A 31 13.75 -11.47 6.28
N SER A 32 13.64 -10.17 6.08
CA SER A 32 12.50 -9.42 6.59
C SER A 32 11.25 -9.95 5.89
N ASN A 33 10.35 -10.54 6.66
CA ASN A 33 9.09 -11.11 6.18
C ASN A 33 7.96 -10.48 6.99
N LYS A 34 7.91 -9.15 6.97
CA LYS A 34 6.96 -8.36 7.75
C LYS A 34 5.99 -7.62 6.84
N ILE A 35 4.81 -7.36 7.39
CA ILE A 35 3.80 -6.49 6.80
C ILE A 35 3.99 -5.09 7.40
N VAL A 36 4.05 -4.09 6.55
CA VAL A 36 4.11 -2.69 6.95
C VAL A 36 2.82 -2.00 6.52
N VAL A 37 2.13 -1.38 7.46
CA VAL A 37 0.87 -0.66 7.19
C VAL A 37 1.14 0.84 7.27
N VAL A 38 0.68 1.57 6.25
CA VAL A 38 0.74 3.04 6.18
C VAL A 38 -0.60 3.59 5.73
N GLY A 39 -0.89 4.83 6.11
CA GLY A 39 -2.09 5.54 5.66
C GLY A 39 -2.27 6.85 6.39
N PRO A 40 -3.17 7.73 5.91
CA PRO A 40 -3.44 9.00 6.55
C PRO A 40 -4.37 8.88 7.77
N SER A 41 -5.14 7.79 7.88
CA SER A 41 -6.04 7.54 9.01
C SER A 41 -5.40 6.57 10.00
N GLU A 42 -5.03 7.08 11.17
CA GLU A 42 -4.46 6.26 12.25
C GLU A 42 -5.43 5.16 12.72
N ALA A 43 -6.73 5.43 12.70
CA ALA A 43 -7.75 4.44 13.05
C ALA A 43 -7.78 3.27 12.05
N GLU A 44 -7.73 3.58 10.75
CA GLU A 44 -7.68 2.55 9.69
C GLU A 44 -6.39 1.73 9.82
N VAL A 45 -5.24 2.40 9.96
CA VAL A 45 -3.94 1.75 10.14
C VAL A 45 -3.94 0.82 11.36
N THR A 46 -4.39 1.31 12.51
CA THR A 46 -4.44 0.53 13.76
C THR A 46 -5.35 -0.68 13.63
N GLY A 47 -6.53 -0.51 13.01
CA GLY A 47 -7.47 -1.61 12.78
C GLY A 47 -6.90 -2.70 11.87
N ILE A 48 -6.24 -2.33 10.77
CA ILE A 48 -5.60 -3.31 9.88
C ILE A 48 -4.46 -4.04 10.57
N ILE A 49 -3.64 -3.32 11.36
CA ILE A 49 -2.56 -3.94 12.14
C ILE A 49 -3.14 -4.98 13.11
N ALA A 50 -4.17 -4.61 13.88
CA ALA A 50 -4.79 -5.51 14.86
C ALA A 50 -5.36 -6.78 14.21
N LEU A 51 -6.07 -6.65 13.07
CA LEU A 51 -6.62 -7.80 12.34
C LEU A 51 -5.52 -8.78 11.90
N LEU A 52 -4.47 -8.28 11.25
CA LEU A 52 -3.41 -9.13 10.72
C LEU A 52 -2.51 -9.70 11.82
N GLN A 53 -2.32 -8.99 12.93
CA GLN A 53 -1.60 -9.52 14.09
C GLN A 53 -2.40 -10.64 14.78
N HIS A 54 -3.72 -10.48 14.87
CA HIS A 54 -4.61 -11.54 15.37
C HIS A 54 -4.48 -12.83 14.54
N ASP A 55 -4.26 -12.69 13.22
CA ASP A 55 -4.03 -13.83 12.31
C ASP A 55 -2.57 -14.35 12.33
N GLY A 56 -1.71 -13.82 13.22
CA GLY A 56 -0.35 -14.30 13.43
C GLY A 56 0.70 -13.74 12.47
N PHE A 57 0.41 -12.66 11.73
CA PHE A 57 1.41 -11.99 10.91
C PHE A 57 2.27 -11.02 11.72
N GLN A 58 3.54 -10.89 11.35
CA GLN A 58 4.40 -9.82 11.87
C GLN A 58 4.05 -8.51 11.16
N VAL A 59 3.32 -7.64 11.84
CA VAL A 59 2.83 -6.37 11.28
C VAL A 59 3.33 -5.19 12.09
N CYS A 60 3.77 -4.13 11.40
CA CYS A 60 4.20 -2.89 12.03
C CYS A 60 3.69 -1.65 11.26
N GLN A 61 3.57 -0.53 11.98
CA GLN A 61 3.26 0.76 11.37
C GLN A 61 4.50 1.34 10.69
N GLY A 62 4.35 1.87 9.48
CA GLY A 62 5.49 2.23 8.63
C GLY A 62 6.34 3.45 9.03
N LYS A 63 6.08 4.11 10.17
CA LYS A 63 6.84 5.29 10.56
C LYS A 63 8.29 4.92 10.90
N GLY A 64 9.23 5.30 10.02
CA GLY A 64 10.66 5.00 10.19
C GLY A 64 11.06 3.55 9.88
N VAL A 65 10.15 2.73 9.34
CA VAL A 65 10.41 1.33 9.03
C VAL A 65 11.04 1.20 7.64
N LYS A 66 12.20 0.54 7.57
CA LYS A 66 12.82 0.17 6.29
C LYS A 66 12.11 -1.06 5.70
N LEU A 67 11.73 -0.96 4.43
CA LEU A 67 11.11 -2.03 3.66
C LEU A 67 12.15 -2.72 2.76
N ASP A 68 12.19 -4.05 2.83
CA ASP A 68 13.03 -4.89 1.96
C ASP A 68 12.17 -5.58 0.87
N ALA A 69 12.82 -6.27 -0.08
CA ALA A 69 12.13 -6.85 -1.24
C ALA A 69 11.08 -7.92 -0.89
N ASP A 70 11.29 -8.63 0.22
CA ASP A 70 10.41 -9.70 0.69
C ASP A 70 9.24 -9.16 1.55
N ASP A 71 9.25 -7.88 1.93
CA ASP A 71 8.19 -7.26 2.73
C ASP A 71 6.93 -6.95 1.92
N LEU A 72 5.78 -6.88 2.62
CA LEU A 72 4.52 -6.40 2.08
C LEU A 72 4.17 -5.01 2.65
N LEU A 73 4.03 -4.03 1.77
CA LEU A 73 3.47 -2.72 2.09
C LEU A 73 1.95 -2.71 1.83
N ILE A 74 1.17 -2.43 2.87
CA ILE A 74 -0.26 -2.15 2.77
C ILE A 74 -0.49 -0.65 2.93
N VAL A 75 -1.02 -0.02 1.88
CA VAL A 75 -1.38 1.40 1.87
C VAL A 75 -2.88 1.54 2.09
N THR A 76 -3.27 2.05 3.26
CA THR A 76 -4.66 2.24 3.67
C THR A 76 -5.13 3.64 3.26
N LEU A 77 -6.12 3.70 2.38
CA LEU A 77 -6.66 4.93 1.78
C LEU A 77 -8.18 4.92 1.74
N SER A 78 -8.86 3.94 2.35
CA SER A 78 -10.31 3.77 2.17
C SER A 78 -11.13 4.86 2.87
N THR A 79 -10.57 5.45 3.92
CA THR A 79 -11.18 6.57 4.66
C THR A 79 -10.89 7.94 4.05
N VAL A 80 -10.06 8.01 3.00
CA VAL A 80 -9.70 9.26 2.35
C VAL A 80 -10.87 9.81 1.53
N PRO A 81 -11.21 11.11 1.67
CA PRO A 81 -12.23 11.74 0.84
C PRO A 81 -11.94 11.61 -0.66
N LEU A 82 -12.98 11.39 -1.47
CA LEU A 82 -12.86 11.31 -2.92
C LEU A 82 -12.39 12.63 -3.56
N LEU A 83 -12.61 13.76 -2.86
CA LEU A 83 -12.24 15.10 -3.32
C LEU A 83 -10.72 15.22 -3.44
N GLY A 84 -10.23 15.42 -4.66
CA GLY A 84 -8.79 15.59 -4.93
C GLY A 84 -7.97 14.31 -4.75
N TRP A 85 -8.62 13.13 -4.85
CA TRP A 85 -7.97 11.84 -4.59
C TRP A 85 -6.81 11.53 -5.55
N TRP A 86 -6.73 12.21 -6.70
CA TRP A 86 -5.62 12.11 -7.66
C TRP A 86 -4.22 12.20 -7.00
N ARG A 87 -4.09 12.95 -5.90
CA ARG A 87 -2.84 13.09 -5.13
C ARG A 87 -2.36 11.76 -4.54
N TYR A 88 -3.30 10.92 -4.12
CA TYR A 88 -3.01 9.60 -3.58
C TYR A 88 -2.67 8.59 -4.68
N LEU A 89 -3.21 8.78 -5.89
CA LEU A 89 -2.77 8.03 -7.06
C LEU A 89 -1.28 8.31 -7.38
N GLU A 90 -0.87 9.57 -7.36
CA GLU A 90 0.54 9.95 -7.51
C GLU A 90 1.41 9.39 -6.38
N TYR A 91 0.92 9.44 -5.14
CA TYR A 91 1.60 8.85 -3.99
C TYR A 91 1.83 7.34 -4.17
N LEU A 92 0.82 6.59 -4.63
CA LEU A 92 0.97 5.16 -4.94
C LEU A 92 1.98 4.92 -6.08
N HIS A 93 1.98 5.74 -7.13
CA HIS A 93 3.01 5.67 -8.19
C HIS A 93 4.41 5.93 -7.65
N MET A 94 4.57 6.91 -6.75
CA MET A 94 5.84 7.21 -6.12
C MET A 94 6.31 6.02 -5.28
N LEU A 95 5.45 5.45 -4.44
CA LEU A 95 5.78 4.27 -3.62
C LEU A 95 6.17 3.08 -4.50
N LYS A 96 5.41 2.81 -5.56
CA LYS A 96 5.69 1.70 -6.47
C LYS A 96 7.02 1.84 -7.19
N ARG A 97 7.43 3.07 -7.55
CA ARG A 97 8.73 3.35 -8.19
C ARG A 97 9.92 3.24 -7.24
N LYS A 98 9.74 3.59 -5.96
CA LYS A 98 10.81 3.60 -4.96
C LYS A 98 11.12 2.21 -4.38
N GLY A 99 10.12 1.34 -4.32
CA GLY A 99 10.20 0.07 -3.60
C GLY A 99 10.55 -1.16 -4.45
N LYS A 100 11.37 -2.04 -3.90
CA LYS A 100 11.49 -3.45 -4.35
C LYS A 100 10.51 -4.39 -3.62
N TYR A 101 9.79 -3.87 -2.62
CA TYR A 101 8.80 -4.58 -1.82
C TYR A 101 7.52 -4.89 -2.62
N GLN A 102 6.72 -5.83 -2.11
CA GLN A 102 5.36 -6.04 -2.58
C GLN A 102 4.44 -4.94 -2.03
N MET A 103 3.42 -4.57 -2.79
CA MET A 103 2.53 -3.46 -2.41
C MET A 103 1.07 -3.82 -2.69
N LEU A 104 0.19 -3.45 -1.77
CA LEU A 104 -1.26 -3.58 -1.82
C LEU A 104 -1.88 -2.26 -1.35
N ALA A 105 -3.02 -1.86 -1.93
CA ALA A 105 -3.75 -0.68 -1.47
C ALA A 105 -5.17 -1.04 -1.03
N ILE A 106 -5.63 -0.48 0.09
CA ILE A 106 -7.03 -0.48 0.49
C ILE A 106 -7.61 0.86 0.06
N ILE A 107 -8.66 0.84 -0.76
CA ILE A 107 -9.18 2.05 -1.42
C ILE A 107 -10.67 2.25 -1.14
N PRO A 108 -11.20 3.47 -1.35
CA PRO A 108 -12.64 3.68 -1.38
C PRO A 108 -13.27 2.84 -2.50
N THR A 109 -14.38 2.14 -2.20
CA THR A 109 -15.12 1.31 -3.17
C THR A 109 -15.46 2.07 -4.45
N ALA A 110 -15.82 3.35 -4.33
CA ALA A 110 -16.14 4.21 -5.47
C ALA A 110 -14.99 4.38 -6.48
N LEU A 111 -13.75 4.06 -6.11
CA LEU A 111 -12.56 4.22 -6.96
C LEU A 111 -12.06 2.90 -7.57
N LYS A 112 -12.75 1.78 -7.34
CA LYS A 112 -12.38 0.45 -7.83
C LYS A 112 -12.01 0.46 -9.32
N GLU A 113 -12.94 0.86 -10.17
CA GLU A 113 -12.75 0.81 -11.63
C GLU A 113 -11.58 1.68 -12.12
N ILE A 114 -11.42 2.86 -11.52
CA ILE A 114 -10.30 3.77 -11.80
C ILE A 114 -8.98 3.06 -11.43
N MET A 115 -8.91 2.51 -10.23
CA MET A 115 -7.69 1.86 -9.72
C MET A 115 -7.32 0.57 -10.46
N LEU A 116 -8.30 -0.23 -10.88
CA LEU A 116 -8.07 -1.41 -11.73
C LEU A 116 -7.41 -1.03 -13.05
N ARG A 117 -7.86 0.06 -13.68
CA ARG A 117 -7.30 0.57 -14.94
C ARG A 117 -5.92 1.18 -14.77
N GLN A 118 -5.63 1.73 -13.59
CA GLN A 118 -4.30 2.25 -13.27
C GLN A 118 -3.28 1.13 -13.05
N SER A 119 -3.71 -0.05 -12.57
CA SER A 119 -2.87 -1.24 -12.49
C SER A 119 -1.54 -1.04 -11.75
N ILE A 120 -1.52 -0.15 -10.75
CA ILE A 120 -0.30 0.19 -9.98
C ILE A 120 0.08 -0.95 -9.02
N CYS A 121 -0.92 -1.44 -8.31
CA CYS A 121 -0.84 -2.53 -7.35
C CYS A 121 -2.19 -3.24 -7.26
N PRO A 122 -2.23 -4.45 -6.67
CA PRO A 122 -3.46 -5.06 -6.19
C PRO A 122 -4.23 -4.10 -5.27
N ILE A 123 -5.55 -4.27 -5.25
CA ILE A 123 -6.45 -3.42 -4.46
C ILE A 123 -7.42 -4.28 -3.64
N ILE A 124 -7.77 -3.78 -2.46
CA ILE A 124 -8.90 -4.23 -1.64
C ILE A 124 -9.86 -3.05 -1.47
N GLU A 125 -11.15 -3.32 -1.57
CA GLU A 125 -12.19 -2.33 -1.34
C GLU A 125 -12.47 -2.20 0.16
N GLY A 126 -12.36 -0.98 0.71
CA GLY A 126 -12.57 -0.76 2.15
C GLY A 126 -14.03 -0.50 2.56
N GLY A 127 -14.96 -0.34 1.62
CA GLY A 127 -16.37 -0.04 1.90
C GLY A 127 -17.26 -1.24 2.24
N GLY A 128 -16.70 -2.46 2.28
CA GLY A 128 -17.42 -3.69 2.61
C GLY A 128 -17.62 -3.88 4.12
N THR A 129 -18.20 -5.01 4.52
CA THR A 129 -18.27 -5.39 5.94
C THR A 129 -16.88 -5.69 6.48
N LEU A 130 -16.71 -5.61 7.81
CA LEU A 130 -15.44 -5.99 8.45
C LEU A 130 -15.01 -7.42 8.10
N ALA A 131 -15.95 -8.37 8.04
CA ALA A 131 -15.68 -9.75 7.66
C ALA A 131 -15.18 -9.87 6.20
N GLN A 132 -15.76 -9.10 5.27
CA GLN A 132 -15.31 -9.08 3.87
C GLN A 132 -13.89 -8.50 3.76
N LEU A 133 -13.63 -7.39 4.45
CA LEU A 133 -12.32 -6.76 4.49
C LEU A 133 -11.28 -7.71 5.11
N HIS A 134 -11.60 -8.34 6.24
CA HIS A 134 -10.73 -9.29 6.93
C HIS A 134 -10.40 -10.50 6.05
N ASN A 135 -11.39 -11.13 5.43
CA ASN A 135 -11.17 -12.26 4.51
C ASN A 135 -10.29 -11.86 3.31
N ALA A 136 -10.50 -10.68 2.74
CA ALA A 136 -9.69 -10.18 1.63
C ALA A 136 -8.23 -9.91 2.04
N LEU A 137 -8.02 -9.35 3.23
CA LEU A 137 -6.69 -9.10 3.79
C LEU A 137 -5.96 -10.40 4.11
N LEU A 138 -6.64 -11.35 4.74
CA LEU A 138 -6.09 -12.66 5.07
C LEU A 138 -5.66 -13.39 3.79
N ALA A 139 -6.54 -13.45 2.78
CA ALA A 139 -6.21 -14.06 1.50
C ALA A 139 -5.00 -13.39 0.82
N ALA A 140 -4.93 -12.05 0.85
CA ALA A 140 -3.81 -11.31 0.28
C ALA A 140 -2.48 -11.57 1.03
N ALA A 141 -2.52 -11.56 2.37
CA ALA A 141 -1.37 -11.80 3.22
C ALA A 141 -0.85 -13.24 3.10
N GLU A 142 -1.73 -14.23 3.05
CA GLU A 142 -1.35 -15.63 2.78
C GLU A 142 -0.74 -15.82 1.39
N THR A 143 -1.31 -15.18 0.38
CA THR A 143 -0.81 -15.23 -1.00
C THR A 143 0.61 -14.67 -1.07
N TRP A 144 0.84 -13.51 -0.46
CA TRP A 144 2.17 -12.92 -0.32
C TRP A 144 3.15 -13.85 0.40
N LYS A 145 2.75 -14.44 1.54
CA LYS A 145 3.59 -15.35 2.32
C LYS A 145 4.00 -16.60 1.54
N LYS A 146 3.16 -17.07 0.62
CA LYS A 146 3.46 -18.17 -0.32
C LYS A 146 4.42 -17.76 -1.45
N GLY A 147 4.92 -16.52 -1.46
CA GLY A 147 5.79 -15.98 -2.50
C GLY A 147 5.05 -15.64 -3.80
N ILE A 148 3.73 -15.73 -3.80
CA ILE A 148 2.90 -15.39 -4.95
C ILE A 148 2.60 -13.89 -4.84
N LEU A 149 3.00 -13.12 -5.84
CA LEU A 149 2.59 -11.72 -5.93
C LEU A 149 1.05 -11.69 -5.96
N PRO A 150 0.37 -10.95 -5.06
CA PRO A 150 -1.05 -10.70 -5.25
C PRO A 150 -1.20 -10.12 -6.65
N ARG A 151 -1.98 -10.81 -7.49
CA ARG A 151 -2.08 -10.45 -8.91
C ARG A 151 -2.64 -9.05 -9.00
N ILE A 152 -2.02 -8.20 -9.81
CA ILE A 152 -2.69 -6.98 -10.25
C ILE A 152 -3.98 -7.46 -10.90
N ASN A 153 -5.12 -7.00 -10.39
CA ASN A 153 -6.45 -7.35 -10.85
C ASN A 153 -6.65 -6.77 -12.27
N ARG A 154 -5.97 -7.34 -13.27
CA ARG A 154 -6.22 -7.03 -14.68
C ARG A 154 -7.41 -7.87 -15.09
N GLY A 155 -8.57 -7.25 -15.20
CA GLY A 155 -9.70 -7.89 -15.88
C GLY A 155 -9.26 -8.30 -17.29
N LYS A 156 -9.72 -9.47 -17.77
CA LYS A 156 -9.45 -9.97 -19.13
C LYS A 156 -9.85 -8.99 -20.25
N SER A 157 -10.61 -7.96 -19.91
CA SER A 157 -11.09 -6.89 -20.81
C SER A 157 -10.64 -5.49 -20.38
N THR A 158 -9.55 -5.33 -19.62
CA THR A 158 -9.06 -3.98 -19.27
C THR A 158 -8.72 -3.23 -20.56
N PRO A 159 -9.53 -2.22 -20.97
CA PRO A 159 -9.29 -1.52 -22.23
C PRO A 159 -7.95 -0.81 -22.16
N ASP A 160 -7.25 -0.68 -23.29
CA ASP A 160 -6.03 0.11 -23.36
C ASP A 160 -6.31 1.50 -22.78
N ARG A 161 -5.59 1.87 -21.71
CA ARG A 161 -5.71 3.16 -21.01
C ARG A 161 -5.38 4.34 -21.93
N LYS A 162 -4.65 4.09 -23.02
CA LYS A 162 -4.21 5.10 -23.96
C LYS A 162 -5.41 5.81 -24.57
N LEU A 163 -5.49 7.11 -24.30
CA LEU A 163 -6.46 8.01 -24.90
C LEU A 163 -6.03 8.35 -26.32
N THR A 164 -7.00 8.49 -27.23
CA THR A 164 -6.76 9.14 -28.52
C THR A 164 -6.45 10.63 -28.32
N ALA A 165 -5.86 11.29 -29.31
CA ALA A 165 -5.61 12.74 -29.22
C ALA A 165 -6.91 13.55 -29.01
N GLY A 166 -8.04 13.10 -29.58
CA GLY A 166 -9.35 13.71 -29.38
C GLY A 166 -9.86 13.54 -27.94
N GLN A 167 -9.73 12.34 -27.39
CA GLN A 167 -10.08 12.03 -26.00
C GLN A 167 -9.23 12.82 -25.02
N ALA A 168 -7.91 12.83 -25.20
CA ALA A 168 -6.99 13.59 -24.35
C ALA A 168 -7.33 15.08 -24.36
N ARG A 169 -7.55 15.66 -25.56
CA ARG A 169 -7.95 17.07 -25.69
C ARG A 169 -9.27 17.38 -24.97
N ALA A 170 -10.25 16.48 -25.04
CA ALA A 170 -11.53 16.64 -24.35
C ALA A 170 -11.38 16.60 -22.83
N ILE A 171 -10.49 15.76 -22.30
CA ILE A 171 -10.15 15.72 -20.88
C ILE A 171 -9.43 16.99 -20.43
N TYR A 172 -8.43 17.47 -21.19
CA TYR A 172 -7.74 18.72 -20.85
C TYR A 172 -8.68 19.91 -20.79
N LYS A 173 -9.59 20.04 -21.76
CA LYS A 173 -10.62 21.10 -21.72
C LYS A 173 -11.49 21.01 -20.47
N LEU A 174 -11.89 19.80 -20.07
CA LEU A 174 -12.67 19.59 -18.85
C LEU A 174 -11.90 20.03 -17.60
N LEU A 175 -10.62 19.67 -17.52
CA LEU A 175 -9.76 20.05 -16.41
C LEU A 175 -9.50 21.56 -16.33
N GLU A 176 -9.44 22.24 -17.47
CA GLU A 176 -9.34 23.70 -17.58
C GLU A 176 -10.66 24.42 -17.27
N GLY A 177 -11.75 23.68 -17.00
CA GLY A 177 -13.09 24.26 -16.80
C GLY A 177 -13.69 24.88 -18.07
N LYS A 178 -13.15 24.56 -19.25
CA LYS A 178 -13.65 25.10 -20.53
C LYS A 178 -14.95 24.42 -20.93
N TYR A 179 -15.88 25.22 -21.43
CA TYR A 179 -17.16 24.74 -21.96
C TYR A 179 -16.94 23.89 -23.23
N ILE A 180 -17.76 22.85 -23.39
CA ILE A 180 -17.77 21.99 -24.57
C ILE A 180 -19.02 22.34 -25.38
N ASP A 181 -18.81 22.83 -26.60
CA ASP A 181 -19.84 23.35 -27.50
C ASP A 181 -20.22 22.37 -28.62
N SER A 182 -19.48 21.27 -28.79
CA SER A 182 -19.73 20.32 -29.88
C SER A 182 -20.07 18.91 -29.40
N LYS A 183 -21.06 18.29 -30.06
CA LYS A 183 -21.49 16.90 -29.84
C LYS A 183 -20.29 15.93 -29.91
N THR A 184 -19.39 16.15 -30.86
CA THR A 184 -18.17 15.36 -31.03
C THR A 184 -17.27 15.44 -29.80
N GLN A 185 -17.00 16.64 -29.28
CA GLN A 185 -16.17 16.80 -28.08
C GLN A 185 -16.82 16.17 -26.84
N TYR A 186 -18.16 16.27 -26.72
CA TYR A 186 -18.89 15.59 -25.65
C TYR A 186 -18.72 14.07 -25.72
N SER A 187 -18.88 13.47 -26.90
CA SER A 187 -18.66 12.03 -27.10
C SER A 187 -17.22 11.61 -26.82
N GLN A 188 -16.24 12.40 -27.24
CA GLN A 188 -14.82 12.13 -26.94
C GLN A 188 -14.54 12.16 -25.44
N ARG A 189 -15.13 13.13 -24.70
CA ARG A 189 -15.02 13.18 -23.23
C ARG A 189 -15.63 11.96 -22.59
N TYR A 190 -16.85 11.58 -22.96
CA TYR A 190 -17.54 10.44 -22.37
C TYR A 190 -16.73 9.15 -22.55
N LEU A 191 -16.29 8.87 -23.79
CA LEU A 191 -15.45 7.70 -24.09
C LEU A 191 -14.11 7.73 -23.33
N ALA A 192 -13.51 8.92 -23.16
CA ALA A 192 -12.29 9.06 -22.39
C ALA A 192 -12.52 8.71 -20.90
N LEU A 193 -13.58 9.24 -20.30
CA LEU A 193 -13.92 8.97 -18.89
C LEU A 193 -14.19 7.49 -18.65
N GLU A 194 -14.99 6.86 -19.50
CA GLU A 194 -15.25 5.41 -19.43
C GLU A 194 -13.95 4.61 -19.56
N ARG A 195 -13.07 4.99 -20.48
CA ARG A 195 -11.77 4.34 -20.69
C ARG A 195 -10.84 4.48 -19.48
N LEU A 196 -10.94 5.57 -18.75
CA LEU A 196 -10.24 5.84 -17.49
C LEU A 196 -10.92 5.23 -16.26
N GLY A 197 -12.14 4.69 -16.40
CA GLY A 197 -12.90 4.04 -15.32
C GLY A 197 -13.79 4.95 -14.51
N PHE A 198 -14.02 6.18 -14.98
CA PHE A 198 -14.97 7.08 -14.37
C PHE A 198 -16.38 6.81 -14.89
N SER A 199 -17.35 6.81 -13.99
CA SER A 199 -18.78 6.69 -14.32
C SER A 199 -19.34 7.96 -14.95
N GLY A 200 -18.65 9.09 -14.81
CA GLY A 200 -19.04 10.34 -15.44
C GLY A 200 -18.24 11.56 -14.97
N THR A 201 -18.62 12.72 -15.50
CA THR A 201 -17.94 13.99 -15.27
C THR A 201 -17.89 14.37 -13.80
N ALA A 202 -18.97 14.16 -13.03
CA ALA A 202 -19.02 14.54 -11.62
C ALA A 202 -17.98 13.77 -10.78
N GLN A 203 -17.88 12.45 -10.98
CA GLN A 203 -16.88 11.63 -10.31
C GLN A 203 -15.46 12.04 -10.71
N PHE A 204 -15.24 12.33 -11.99
CA PHE A 204 -13.95 12.82 -12.48
C PHE A 204 -13.57 14.18 -11.87
N SER A 205 -14.50 15.13 -11.82
CA SER A 205 -14.27 16.45 -11.22
C SER A 205 -13.99 16.36 -9.72
N LEU A 206 -14.71 15.48 -9.00
CA LEU A 206 -14.45 15.23 -7.58
C LEU A 206 -13.04 14.65 -7.39
N PHE A 207 -12.70 13.60 -8.15
CA PHE A 207 -11.40 12.95 -8.11
C PHE A 207 -10.26 13.90 -8.43
N THR A 208 -10.43 14.78 -9.42
CA THR A 208 -9.42 15.73 -9.91
C THR A 208 -9.51 17.11 -9.25
N ALA A 209 -10.33 17.28 -8.21
CA ALA A 209 -10.45 18.58 -7.55
C ALA A 209 -9.08 19.10 -7.06
N GLY A 210 -8.85 20.41 -7.22
CA GLY A 210 -7.58 21.06 -6.85
C GLY A 210 -6.42 20.80 -7.82
N ILE A 211 -6.63 20.08 -8.93
CA ILE A 211 -5.58 19.77 -9.92
C ILE A 211 -5.16 20.97 -10.78
N GLY A 212 -6.02 22.00 -10.92
CA GLY A 212 -5.79 23.13 -11.85
C GLY A 212 -4.45 23.85 -11.65
N ASN A 213 -3.93 23.86 -10.40
CA ASN A 213 -2.62 24.43 -10.07
C ASN A 213 -1.43 23.61 -10.59
N VAL A 214 -1.64 22.34 -10.95
CA VAL A 214 -0.59 21.37 -11.34
C VAL A 214 -0.52 21.18 -12.86
N ILE A 215 -1.64 21.33 -13.57
CA ILE A 215 -1.71 21.17 -15.04
C ILE A 215 -0.83 22.18 -15.77
N GLN A 216 -0.59 23.35 -15.18
CA GLN A 216 0.34 24.34 -15.74
C GLN A 216 1.82 23.94 -15.65
N ARG A 217 2.17 22.90 -14.86
CA ARG A 217 3.55 22.54 -14.54
C ARG A 217 3.95 21.15 -15.02
N GLN A 218 3.02 20.24 -15.26
CA GLN A 218 3.32 18.86 -15.66
C GLN A 218 2.27 18.27 -16.59
N ASN A 219 2.71 17.41 -17.53
CA ASN A 219 1.83 16.52 -18.30
C ASN A 219 1.22 15.50 -17.33
N PHE A 220 0.05 15.83 -16.79
CA PHE A 220 -0.73 14.92 -15.96
C PHE A 220 -1.28 13.80 -16.84
N ILE A 221 -0.61 12.65 -16.84
CA ILE A 221 -0.96 11.54 -17.72
C ILE A 221 -1.58 10.42 -16.89
N PHE A 222 -2.87 10.23 -17.19
CA PHE A 222 -3.66 9.09 -16.81
C PHE A 222 -3.24 7.79 -17.44
#